data_AF-A0A7K8XAU0-F1
#
_entry.id   AF-A0A7K8XAU0-F1
#
_cell.length_a   1.000
_cell.length_b   1.000
_cell.length_c   1.000
_cell.angle_alpha   90.00
_cell.angle_beta   90.00
_cell.angle_gamma   90.00
#
_symmetry.space_group_name_H-M   'P 1'
#
loop_
_entity.id
_entity.type
_entity.pdbx_description
1 polymer ?
#
loop_
_entity_poly.entity_id
_entity_poly.type
_entity_poly.pdbx_seq_one_letter_code
_entity_poly.pdbx_strand_id
1 'polypeptide(L)'
;MLQVGLNVPQSPGGAAGGFPTAEPTEDGNTGTGQEMFGSSPVTVVITSETDTWDIDASSCLGCGQFVDWDKMPELEQEAPVPADILSRPLKELKKLAREGCWAASRSLRAQVYHQLIQQVSCRLVTPDAPVYRDVASRLFGKLSLSSHPLPDFLEACSMPTYCLNLEGVTALKKILICVGHLFPDITYSPTLPSLVALLLHYSEDEAQCFENISRLIASNAPHTSYIDQSFLAHQASSMTFGDLANKHCPAAHKLIASASENIFEVYSEWLSWLFHHLPFSYAIRVFDVYLLEGQKVLYRIALALLKQYRLSVTSSELEGTDVKADLQAFVQNIADHISVDKLLERAFGIRLFSRKEIWLLQMANRKALMERGITMVQGR
;
A
#
# COMPACT_ATOMS: atom_id res chain seq x y z
N MET A 1 15.23 10.41 -28.64
CA MET A 1 16.26 9.82 -27.78
C MET A 1 16.71 10.90 -26.82
N LEU A 2 16.28 10.84 -25.56
CA LEU A 2 16.72 11.72 -24.49
C LEU A 2 17.18 10.80 -23.38
N GLN A 3 18.49 10.64 -23.24
CA GLN A 3 19.13 9.87 -22.19
C GLN A 3 19.91 10.90 -21.37
N VAL A 4 19.36 11.31 -20.23
CA VAL A 4 20.08 12.16 -19.27
C VAL A 4 20.37 11.26 -18.08
N GLY A 5 21.67 10.99 -17.87
CA GLY A 5 22.14 10.10 -16.83
C GLY A 5 21.93 10.71 -15.46
N LEU A 6 21.17 10.01 -14.62
CA LEU A 6 21.24 10.19 -13.17
C LEU A 6 22.48 9.43 -12.67
N ASN A 7 23.39 10.16 -12.04
CA ASN A 7 24.56 9.64 -11.33
C ASN A 7 24.15 9.35 -9.88
N VAL A 8 24.38 8.13 -9.42
CA VAL A 8 24.31 7.77 -8.00
C VAL A 8 25.75 7.51 -7.52
N PRO A 9 26.22 8.11 -6.41
CA PRO A 9 27.56 7.85 -5.90
C PRO A 9 27.65 6.51 -5.17
N GLN A 10 28.74 5.75 -5.41
CA GLN A 10 29.14 4.62 -4.57
C GLN A 10 29.83 5.14 -3.30
N SER A 11 29.48 4.60 -2.13
CA SER A 11 30.23 4.81 -0.88
C SER A 11 31.12 3.60 -0.59
N PRO A 12 32.37 3.80 -0.11
CA PRO A 12 33.28 2.71 0.23
C PRO A 12 33.02 2.18 1.64
N GLY A 13 33.13 0.86 1.81
CA GLY A 13 32.94 0.17 3.08
C GLY A 13 34.09 0.31 4.07
N GLY A 14 33.82 -0.01 5.34
CA GLY A 14 34.87 -0.17 6.34
C GLY A 14 34.42 -0.29 7.80
N ALA A 15 34.53 -1.52 8.30
CA ALA A 15 35.04 -1.92 9.63
C ALA A 15 34.13 -1.89 10.88
N ALA A 16 34.24 -3.00 11.60
CA ALA A 16 33.59 -3.41 12.84
C ALA A 16 34.10 -2.67 14.10
N GLY A 17 33.27 -2.66 15.15
CA GLY A 17 33.67 -2.37 16.52
C GLY A 17 32.57 -2.73 17.50
N GLY A 18 32.77 -3.81 18.27
CA GLY A 18 31.82 -4.33 19.24
C GLY A 18 31.72 -3.50 20.53
N PHE A 19 30.61 -3.69 21.25
CA PHE A 19 30.41 -3.21 22.62
C PHE A 19 29.88 -4.34 23.51
N PRO A 20 30.34 -4.43 24.77
CA PRO A 20 29.96 -5.49 25.70
C PRO A 20 28.71 -5.15 26.54
N THR A 21 28.10 -6.23 26.99
CA THR A 21 26.98 -6.41 27.92
C THR A 21 27.28 -5.91 29.33
N ALA A 22 26.24 -5.41 30.02
CA ALA A 22 26.20 -5.29 31.48
C ALA A 22 24.78 -5.59 32.00
N GLU A 23 24.72 -6.50 32.96
CA GLU A 23 23.54 -6.89 33.77
C GLU A 23 23.14 -5.79 34.78
N PRO A 24 21.95 -5.93 35.40
CA PRO A 24 21.92 -5.74 36.85
C PRO A 24 21.12 -6.81 37.62
N THR A 25 21.83 -7.44 38.56
CA THR A 25 21.50 -7.65 39.99
C THR A 25 20.05 -7.86 40.43
N GLU A 26 19.84 -9.06 41.00
CA GLU A 26 18.79 -9.41 41.95
C GLU A 26 19.02 -8.74 43.32
N ASP A 27 17.94 -8.35 43.99
CA ASP A 27 17.84 -8.43 45.46
C ASP A 27 16.36 -8.62 45.83
N GLY A 28 16.09 -9.72 46.53
CA GLY A 28 14.76 -10.07 47.04
C GLY A 28 14.50 -9.51 48.44
N ASN A 29 13.23 -9.41 48.83
CA ASN A 29 12.83 -9.77 50.18
C ASN A 29 11.34 -10.13 50.26
N THR A 30 11.07 -11.21 50.99
CA THR A 30 9.78 -11.82 51.29
C THR A 30 9.12 -11.19 52.52
N GLY A 31 7.79 -11.25 52.58
CA GLY A 31 7.01 -10.88 53.78
C GLY A 31 5.53 -11.23 53.63
N THR A 32 5.16 -12.42 54.11
CA THR A 32 3.80 -12.95 54.22
C THR A 32 3.06 -12.37 55.43
N GLY A 33 1.74 -12.15 55.29
CA GLY A 33 0.84 -11.79 56.39
C GLY A 33 -0.61 -11.69 55.95
N GLN A 34 -1.37 -12.78 56.09
CA GLN A 34 -2.83 -12.85 56.00
C GLN A 34 -3.42 -12.46 57.37
N GLU A 35 -4.47 -11.64 57.41
CA GLU A 35 -5.73 -11.96 58.14
C GLU A 35 -6.85 -10.92 57.93
N MET A 36 -8.07 -11.42 58.07
CA MET A 36 -9.38 -10.87 57.68
C MET A 36 -10.06 -9.99 58.74
N PHE A 37 -10.97 -9.13 58.28
CA PHE A 37 -12.37 -8.89 58.71
C PHE A 37 -12.74 -7.40 58.81
N GLY A 38 -13.84 -7.01 58.15
CA GLY A 38 -14.47 -5.71 58.36
C GLY A 38 -15.46 -5.30 57.26
N SER A 39 -16.65 -5.90 57.28
CA SER A 39 -17.79 -5.62 56.40
C SER A 39 -18.44 -4.25 56.68
N SER A 40 -18.82 -3.54 55.61
CA SER A 40 -20.00 -2.65 55.59
C SER A 40 -20.59 -2.62 54.18
N PRO A 41 -21.93 -2.47 54.04
CA PRO A 41 -22.66 -2.95 52.87
C PRO A 41 -22.61 -1.95 51.72
N VAL A 42 -22.23 -2.42 50.53
CA VAL A 42 -22.41 -1.67 49.29
C VAL A 42 -23.76 -2.07 48.69
N THR A 43 -24.65 -1.09 48.62
CA THR A 43 -25.94 -1.15 47.95
C THR A 43 -25.74 -1.57 46.49
N VAL A 44 -26.21 -2.76 46.13
CA VAL A 44 -26.27 -3.21 44.74
C VAL A 44 -27.39 -2.42 44.06
N VAL A 45 -27.01 -1.39 43.31
CA VAL A 45 -27.89 -0.82 42.28
C VAL A 45 -27.72 -1.72 41.06
N ILE A 46 -28.70 -2.59 40.83
CA ILE A 46 -28.83 -3.28 39.54
C ILE A 46 -29.34 -2.21 38.56
N THR A 47 -28.43 -1.53 37.88
CA THR A 47 -28.78 -0.86 36.62
C THR A 47 -28.89 -1.97 35.58
N SER A 48 -30.11 -2.16 35.06
CA SER A 48 -30.33 -2.94 33.85
C SER A 48 -29.77 -2.14 32.68
N GLU A 49 -28.48 -2.29 32.42
CA GLU A 49 -27.87 -1.83 31.17
C GLU A 49 -28.15 -2.89 30.10
N THR A 50 -29.36 -2.84 29.54
CA THR A 50 -29.54 -3.21 28.14
C THR A 50 -29.04 -2.03 27.32
N ASP A 51 -27.72 -1.91 27.24
CA ASP A 51 -27.05 -1.17 26.19
C ASP A 51 -27.15 -2.03 24.93
N THR A 52 -28.35 -2.06 24.37
CA THR A 52 -28.63 -2.47 23.01
C THR A 52 -28.06 -1.39 22.11
N TRP A 53 -26.77 -1.52 21.81
CA TRP A 53 -26.17 -0.85 20.66
C TRP A 53 -26.69 -1.60 19.44
N ASP A 54 -27.85 -1.18 18.94
CA ASP A 54 -28.32 -1.53 17.59
C ASP A 54 -27.35 -0.88 16.60
N ILE A 55 -26.19 -1.51 16.42
CA ILE A 55 -25.39 -1.36 15.22
C ILE A 55 -26.17 -2.15 14.18
N ASP A 56 -26.87 -1.45 13.30
CA ASP A 56 -27.39 -1.96 12.04
C ASP A 56 -26.21 -2.51 11.19
N ALA A 57 -25.69 -3.67 11.58
CA ALA A 57 -24.65 -4.43 10.91
C ALA A 57 -25.26 -5.37 9.86
N SER A 58 -26.48 -5.10 9.41
CA SER A 58 -27.26 -6.04 8.58
C SER A 58 -27.10 -5.88 7.07
N SER A 59 -26.07 -5.18 6.55
CA SER A 59 -25.83 -5.10 5.10
C SER A 59 -24.41 -5.44 4.63
N CYS A 60 -23.48 -5.75 5.53
CA CYS A 60 -22.13 -6.23 5.18
C CYS A 60 -21.96 -7.68 5.65
N LEU A 61 -22.75 -8.62 5.11
CA LEU A 61 -22.51 -10.04 5.34
C LEU A 61 -21.10 -10.40 4.82
N GLY A 62 -20.14 -10.50 5.74
CA GLY A 62 -18.81 -11.08 5.53
C GLY A 62 -17.61 -10.12 5.56
N CYS A 63 -17.73 -8.85 5.16
CA CYS A 63 -16.57 -7.93 5.08
C CYS A 63 -16.49 -6.96 6.28
N GLY A 64 -15.29 -6.77 6.83
CA GLY A 64 -15.03 -5.75 7.86
C GLY A 64 -14.47 -6.25 9.20
N GLN A 65 -14.36 -7.57 9.41
CA GLN A 65 -13.75 -8.14 10.62
C GLN A 65 -12.31 -7.65 10.89
N PHE A 66 -11.60 -7.26 9.84
CA PHE A 66 -10.23 -6.77 9.90
C PHE A 66 -10.12 -5.25 10.15
N VAL A 67 -11.24 -4.53 10.21
CA VAL A 67 -11.29 -3.06 10.21
C VAL A 67 -11.51 -2.53 11.63
N ASP A 68 -10.75 -1.51 11.96
CA ASP A 68 -10.96 -0.60 13.08
C ASP A 68 -11.89 0.53 12.60
N TRP A 69 -13.16 0.42 12.96
CA TRP A 69 -14.21 1.31 12.46
C TRP A 69 -14.09 2.74 12.98
N ASP A 70 -13.41 2.95 14.11
CA ASP A 70 -13.17 4.28 14.67
C ASP A 70 -12.16 5.09 13.83
N LYS A 71 -11.29 4.40 13.08
CA LYS A 71 -10.33 5.01 12.15
C LYS A 71 -10.89 5.17 10.74
N MET A 72 -11.98 4.48 10.43
CA MET A 72 -12.55 4.44 9.09
C MET A 72 -13.33 5.73 8.81
N PRO A 73 -13.07 6.45 7.70
CA PRO A 73 -13.83 7.66 7.37
C PRO A 73 -15.35 7.37 7.29
N GLU A 74 -16.12 8.27 7.89
CA GLU A 74 -17.59 8.24 7.83
C GLU A 74 -18.08 8.32 6.38
N LEU A 75 -19.17 7.60 6.10
CA LEU A 75 -19.88 7.74 4.83
C LEU A 75 -21.03 8.72 5.03
N GLU A 76 -21.09 9.76 4.22
CA GLU A 76 -22.20 10.73 4.27
C GLU A 76 -23.55 10.09 3.89
N GLN A 77 -23.53 9.05 3.04
CA GLN A 77 -24.70 8.25 2.63
C GLN A 77 -24.27 6.93 1.98
N GLU A 78 -24.83 5.80 2.40
CA GLU A 78 -24.70 4.54 1.66
C GLU A 78 -25.68 4.51 0.48
N ALA A 79 -25.13 4.55 -0.73
CA ALA A 79 -25.94 4.42 -1.94
C ALA A 79 -26.21 2.94 -2.24
N PRO A 80 -27.45 2.58 -2.64
CA PRO A 80 -27.77 1.20 -2.99
C PRO A 80 -26.94 0.74 -4.19
N VAL A 81 -26.45 -0.50 -4.13
CA VAL A 81 -25.68 -1.14 -5.20
C VAL A 81 -26.58 -1.37 -6.42
N PRO A 82 -26.33 -0.75 -7.57
CA PRO A 82 -27.04 -1.10 -8.79
C PRO A 82 -26.67 -2.53 -9.19
N ALA A 83 -27.66 -3.41 -9.25
CA ALA A 83 -27.49 -4.84 -9.48
C ALA A 83 -26.77 -5.18 -10.81
N ASP A 84 -26.73 -4.24 -11.74
CA ASP A 84 -26.16 -4.42 -13.07
C ASP A 84 -24.69 -3.95 -13.19
N ILE A 85 -24.10 -3.27 -12.19
CA ILE A 85 -22.76 -2.65 -12.30
C ILE A 85 -21.74 -3.63 -12.86
N LEU A 86 -21.72 -4.86 -12.34
CA LEU A 86 -20.71 -5.86 -12.66
C LEU A 86 -20.83 -6.44 -14.08
N SER A 87 -21.99 -6.28 -14.72
CA SER A 87 -22.23 -6.69 -16.11
C SER A 87 -21.82 -5.63 -17.14
N ARG A 88 -21.47 -4.43 -16.68
CA ARG A 88 -21.20 -3.29 -17.56
C ARG A 88 -19.87 -3.44 -18.30
N PRO A 89 -19.76 -2.88 -19.52
CA PRO A 89 -18.50 -2.88 -20.27
C PRO A 89 -17.36 -2.23 -19.49
N LEU A 90 -16.13 -2.73 -19.66
CA LEU A 90 -14.93 -2.22 -18.98
C LEU A 90 -14.73 -0.69 -19.12
N LYS A 91 -15.14 -0.12 -20.26
CA LYS A 91 -15.06 1.33 -20.50
C LYS A 91 -15.97 2.11 -19.55
N GLU A 92 -17.15 1.59 -19.27
CA GLU A 92 -18.11 2.19 -18.36
C GLU A 92 -17.68 2.01 -16.90
N LEU A 93 -17.20 0.81 -16.53
CA LEU A 93 -16.61 0.57 -15.22
C LEU A 93 -15.48 1.57 -14.91
N LYS A 94 -14.59 1.81 -15.88
CA LYS A 94 -13.54 2.86 -15.77
C LYS A 94 -14.09 4.26 -15.60
N LYS A 95 -15.26 4.57 -16.16
CA LYS A 95 -15.87 5.90 -15.99
C LYS A 95 -16.41 6.04 -14.56
N LEU A 96 -17.25 5.08 -14.13
CA LEU A 96 -17.82 5.03 -12.79
C LEU A 96 -16.73 5.06 -11.71
N ALA A 97 -15.60 4.44 -12.00
CA ALA A 97 -14.43 4.42 -11.14
C ALA A 97 -13.89 5.79 -10.77
N ARG A 98 -13.68 6.56 -11.82
CA ARG A 98 -13.09 7.89 -11.79
C ARG A 98 -14.05 8.89 -11.16
N GLU A 99 -15.36 8.66 -11.35
CA GLU A 99 -16.45 9.45 -10.78
C GLU A 99 -16.75 9.10 -9.31
N GLY A 100 -16.13 8.05 -8.75
CA GLY A 100 -16.27 7.74 -7.33
C GLY A 100 -17.49 6.95 -6.95
N CYS A 101 -18.09 6.22 -7.90
CA CYS A 101 -19.29 5.41 -7.65
C CYS A 101 -19.12 4.40 -6.49
N TRP A 102 -17.93 3.82 -6.31
CA TRP A 102 -17.66 2.88 -5.21
C TRP A 102 -17.36 3.56 -3.87
N ALA A 103 -17.06 4.86 -3.87
CA ALA A 103 -16.81 5.61 -2.64
C ALA A 103 -18.05 5.69 -1.74
N ALA A 104 -19.23 5.66 -2.36
CA ALA A 104 -20.51 5.76 -1.67
C ALA A 104 -20.99 4.43 -1.04
N SER A 105 -20.27 3.32 -1.20
CA SER A 105 -20.70 2.04 -0.61
C SER A 105 -19.53 1.09 -0.38
N ARG A 106 -19.32 0.71 0.90
CA ARG A 106 -18.28 -0.24 1.31
C ARG A 106 -18.57 -1.64 0.77
N SER A 107 -19.83 -2.07 0.85
CA SER A 107 -20.28 -3.36 0.33
C SER A 107 -20.14 -3.45 -1.19
N LEU A 108 -20.45 -2.36 -1.93
CA LEU A 108 -20.19 -2.28 -3.36
C LEU A 108 -18.71 -2.44 -3.67
N ARG A 109 -17.83 -1.75 -2.93
CA ARG A 109 -16.40 -1.83 -3.14
C ARG A 109 -15.87 -3.25 -2.92
N ALA A 110 -16.31 -3.94 -1.86
CA ALA A 110 -15.96 -5.33 -1.62
C ALA A 110 -16.34 -6.25 -2.78
N GLN A 111 -17.57 -6.14 -3.27
CA GLN A 111 -18.05 -6.93 -4.41
C GLN A 111 -17.27 -6.63 -5.70
N VAL A 112 -17.07 -5.35 -6.01
CA VAL A 112 -16.37 -4.90 -7.21
C VAL A 112 -14.91 -5.31 -7.18
N TYR A 113 -14.21 -5.18 -6.06
CA TYR A 113 -12.80 -5.53 -5.96
C TYR A 113 -12.58 -7.00 -6.26
N HIS A 114 -13.31 -7.89 -5.59
CA HIS A 114 -13.20 -9.31 -5.83
C HIS A 114 -13.49 -9.64 -7.30
N GLN A 115 -14.59 -9.13 -7.86
CA GLN A 115 -14.97 -9.40 -9.25
C GLN A 115 -13.96 -8.90 -10.29
N LEU A 116 -13.47 -7.66 -10.14
CA LEU A 116 -12.47 -7.09 -11.05
C LEU A 116 -11.17 -7.90 -11.02
N ILE A 117 -10.73 -8.32 -9.84
CA ILE A 117 -9.49 -9.08 -9.67
C ILE A 117 -9.64 -10.50 -10.22
N GLN A 118 -10.80 -11.12 -10.06
CA GLN A 118 -11.10 -12.42 -10.67
C GLN A 118 -11.09 -12.39 -12.20
N GLN A 119 -11.31 -11.23 -12.81
CA GLN A 119 -11.21 -11.04 -14.28
C GLN A 119 -9.78 -10.75 -14.77
N VAL A 120 -8.81 -10.50 -13.88
CA VAL A 120 -7.42 -10.25 -14.27
C VAL A 120 -6.83 -11.51 -14.89
N SER A 121 -6.32 -11.41 -16.12
CA SER A 121 -5.57 -12.50 -16.76
C SER A 121 -4.30 -12.78 -15.96
N CYS A 122 -4.15 -14.01 -15.48
CA CYS A 122 -3.00 -14.46 -14.70
C CYS A 122 -2.46 -15.81 -15.22
N ARG A 123 -1.34 -16.27 -14.66
CA ARG A 123 -0.74 -17.57 -14.97
C ARG A 123 -1.70 -18.71 -14.61
N LEU A 124 -1.70 -19.80 -15.40
CA LEU A 124 -2.62 -20.95 -15.26
C LEU A 124 -2.61 -21.56 -13.86
N VAL A 125 -1.44 -21.67 -13.24
CA VAL A 125 -1.26 -22.22 -11.89
C VAL A 125 -0.99 -21.05 -10.95
N THR A 126 -2.05 -20.36 -10.54
CA THR A 126 -2.00 -19.28 -9.54
C THR A 126 -2.62 -19.80 -8.24
N PRO A 127 -1.92 -19.70 -7.09
CA PRO A 127 -2.47 -20.07 -5.78
C PRO A 127 -3.81 -19.36 -5.49
N ASP A 128 -4.76 -20.11 -4.95
CA ASP A 128 -6.12 -19.66 -4.64
C ASP A 128 -6.45 -19.78 -3.13
N ALA A 129 -7.70 -19.51 -2.76
CA ALA A 129 -8.15 -19.54 -1.37
C ALA A 129 -7.99 -20.92 -0.68
N PRO A 130 -8.32 -22.07 -1.32
CA PRO A 130 -7.95 -23.39 -0.80
C PRO A 130 -6.45 -23.55 -0.54
N VAL A 131 -5.59 -23.18 -1.49
CA VAL A 131 -4.13 -23.28 -1.30
C VAL A 131 -3.67 -22.42 -0.12
N TYR A 132 -4.24 -21.22 0.07
CA TYR A 132 -3.98 -20.42 1.26
C TYR A 132 -4.29 -21.17 2.55
N ARG A 133 -5.49 -21.74 2.66
CA ARG A 133 -5.94 -22.45 3.86
C ARG A 133 -5.01 -23.62 4.21
N ASP A 134 -4.56 -24.38 3.21
CA ASP A 134 -3.64 -25.49 3.40
C ASP A 134 -2.27 -25.02 3.91
N VAL A 135 -1.71 -23.97 3.29
CA VAL A 135 -0.43 -23.40 3.71
C VAL A 135 -0.53 -22.75 5.08
N ALA A 136 -1.58 -21.97 5.33
CA ALA A 136 -1.80 -21.30 6.61
C ALA A 136 -2.00 -22.30 7.76
N SER A 137 -2.74 -23.40 7.52
CA SER A 137 -2.91 -24.49 8.49
C SER A 137 -1.57 -25.13 8.87
N ARG A 138 -0.72 -25.39 7.88
CA ARG A 138 0.63 -25.95 8.11
C ARG A 138 1.57 -24.97 8.82
N LEU A 139 1.50 -23.68 8.48
CA LEU A 139 2.40 -22.67 9.03
C LEU A 139 1.98 -22.16 10.40
N PHE A 140 0.68 -22.00 10.67
CA PHE A 140 0.14 -21.31 11.85
C PHE A 140 -0.81 -22.17 12.70
N GLY A 141 -0.96 -23.46 12.36
CA GLY A 141 -1.81 -24.40 13.10
C GLY A 141 -1.23 -24.75 14.48
N LYS A 142 -1.92 -25.63 15.22
CA LYS A 142 -1.63 -25.95 16.64
C LYS A 142 -0.20 -26.44 16.97
N LEU A 143 0.59 -26.82 15.97
CA LEU A 143 1.97 -27.30 16.11
C LEU A 143 3.01 -26.30 15.57
N SER A 144 2.60 -25.06 15.25
CA SER A 144 3.49 -24.07 14.67
C SER A 144 4.42 -23.42 15.69
N LEU A 145 5.49 -22.81 15.17
CA LEU A 145 6.31 -21.87 15.92
C LEU A 145 5.45 -20.69 16.42
N SER A 146 5.83 -20.12 17.56
CA SER A 146 5.14 -18.95 18.13
C SER A 146 5.47 -17.63 17.40
N SER A 147 6.56 -17.62 16.63
CA SER A 147 7.02 -16.45 15.87
C SER A 147 7.43 -16.86 14.46
N HIS A 148 6.99 -16.08 13.48
CA HIS A 148 7.30 -16.28 12.07
C HIS A 148 7.99 -15.03 11.54
N PRO A 149 9.23 -15.13 11.02
CA PRO A 149 9.90 -13.99 10.42
C PRO A 149 9.12 -13.52 9.19
N LEU A 150 9.10 -12.21 8.96
CA LEU A 150 8.59 -11.66 7.71
C LEU A 150 9.53 -12.06 6.56
N PRO A 151 9.01 -12.28 5.34
CA PRO A 151 9.85 -12.59 4.19
C PRO A 151 10.91 -11.50 3.91
N ASP A 152 12.09 -11.92 3.46
CA ASP A 152 13.23 -11.03 3.18
C ASP A 152 12.91 -9.90 2.19
N PHE A 153 11.99 -10.13 1.23
CA PHE A 153 11.56 -9.11 0.28
C PHE A 153 10.84 -7.91 0.96
N LEU A 154 10.54 -8.00 2.26
CA LEU A 154 9.92 -6.97 3.09
C LEU A 154 10.87 -6.29 4.09
N GLU A 155 12.14 -6.68 4.18
CA GLU A 155 13.05 -6.25 5.27
C GLU A 155 13.20 -4.72 5.41
N ALA A 156 13.04 -3.97 4.32
CA ALA A 156 13.08 -2.50 4.29
C ALA A 156 11.73 -1.83 3.97
N CYS A 157 10.62 -2.58 4.03
CA CYS A 157 9.32 -2.10 3.57
C CYS A 157 8.48 -1.57 4.73
N SER A 158 7.92 -0.36 4.57
CA SER A 158 6.88 0.12 5.47
C SER A 158 5.58 -0.66 5.23
N MET A 159 4.90 -1.03 6.31
CA MET A 159 3.65 -1.78 6.30
C MET A 159 2.53 -0.90 6.86
N PRO A 160 1.92 -0.02 6.04
CA PRO A 160 0.86 0.86 6.50
C PRO A 160 -0.36 0.01 6.81
N THR A 161 -0.91 0.20 8.01
CA THR A 161 -2.08 -0.55 8.48
C THR A 161 -3.37 0.18 8.17
N TYR A 162 -3.33 1.46 7.78
CA TYR A 162 -4.51 2.29 7.52
C TYR A 162 -5.53 2.17 8.68
N CYS A 163 -6.72 1.62 8.40
CA CYS A 163 -7.79 1.41 9.35
C CYS A 163 -7.90 -0.07 9.77
N LEU A 164 -6.82 -0.87 9.69
CA LEU A 164 -6.83 -2.24 10.19
C LEU A 164 -6.79 -2.28 11.71
N ASN A 165 -7.59 -3.17 12.31
CA ASN A 165 -7.52 -3.51 13.72
C ASN A 165 -6.40 -4.55 13.97
N LEU A 166 -6.23 -5.01 15.22
CA LEU A 166 -5.18 -5.98 15.57
C LEU A 166 -5.30 -7.31 14.81
N GLU A 167 -6.53 -7.78 14.57
CA GLU A 167 -6.80 -8.98 13.78
C GLU A 167 -6.40 -8.76 12.31
N GLY A 168 -6.77 -7.62 11.72
CA GLY A 168 -6.38 -7.24 10.37
C GLY A 168 -4.87 -7.13 10.17
N VAL A 169 -4.16 -6.56 11.15
CA VAL A 169 -2.68 -6.51 11.12
C VAL A 169 -2.07 -7.91 11.21
N THR A 170 -2.70 -8.83 11.94
CA THR A 170 -2.26 -10.23 12.05
C THR A 170 -2.51 -10.98 10.74
N ALA A 171 -3.69 -10.81 10.15
CA ALA A 171 -4.05 -11.33 8.83
C ALA A 171 -3.08 -10.85 7.74
N LEU A 172 -2.74 -9.55 7.74
CA LEU A 172 -1.77 -8.95 6.81
C LEU A 172 -0.42 -9.68 6.87
N LYS A 173 0.13 -9.88 8.07
CA LYS A 173 1.41 -10.59 8.25
C LYS A 173 1.32 -12.04 7.78
N LYS A 174 0.27 -12.76 8.15
CA LYS A 174 0.05 -14.16 7.74
C LYS A 174 -0.03 -14.30 6.23
N ILE A 175 -0.79 -13.43 5.56
CA ILE A 175 -0.92 -13.42 4.10
C ILE A 175 0.43 -13.16 3.44
N LEU A 176 1.20 -12.17 3.92
CA LEU A 176 2.52 -11.85 3.36
C LEU A 176 3.52 -13.00 3.54
N ILE A 177 3.51 -13.70 4.68
CA ILE A 177 4.31 -14.91 4.90
C ILE A 177 3.91 -16.01 3.91
N CYS A 178 2.62 -16.29 3.75
CA CYS A 178 2.12 -17.25 2.76
C CYS A 178 2.52 -16.87 1.33
N VAL A 179 2.49 -15.58 0.98
CA VAL A 179 2.96 -15.08 -0.32
C VAL A 179 4.45 -15.38 -0.50
N GLY A 180 5.30 -15.16 0.51
CA GLY A 180 6.72 -15.51 0.42
C GLY A 180 6.98 -16.99 0.21
N HIS A 181 6.15 -17.87 0.78
CA HIS A 181 6.24 -19.32 0.54
C HIS A 181 5.78 -19.74 -0.85
N LEU A 182 4.78 -19.05 -1.42
CA LEU A 182 4.11 -19.47 -2.67
C LEU A 182 4.62 -18.72 -3.92
N PHE A 183 5.31 -17.60 -3.74
CA PHE A 183 5.89 -16.79 -4.81
C PHE A 183 7.39 -16.54 -4.57
N PRO A 184 8.24 -17.58 -4.66
CA PRO A 184 9.68 -17.48 -4.35
C PRO A 184 10.45 -16.56 -5.31
N ASP A 185 9.88 -16.21 -6.47
CA ASP A 185 10.47 -15.27 -7.43
C ASP A 185 10.40 -13.80 -6.95
N ILE A 186 9.59 -13.50 -5.93
CA ILE A 186 9.50 -12.16 -5.35
C ILE A 186 10.74 -11.91 -4.50
N THR A 187 11.57 -10.99 -4.97
CA THR A 187 12.84 -10.63 -4.32
C THR A 187 12.81 -9.24 -3.70
N TYR A 188 11.88 -8.40 -4.12
CA TYR A 188 11.69 -7.05 -3.59
C TYR A 188 10.32 -6.51 -4.02
N SER A 189 9.47 -6.12 -3.07
CA SER A 189 8.14 -5.57 -3.41
C SER A 189 7.60 -4.61 -2.33
N PRO A 190 8.05 -3.35 -2.31
CA PRO A 190 7.74 -2.41 -1.23
C PRO A 190 6.27 -1.97 -1.18
N THR A 191 5.55 -2.11 -2.29
CA THR A 191 4.13 -1.74 -2.36
C THR A 191 3.20 -2.88 -1.96
N LEU A 192 3.68 -4.13 -1.99
CA LEU A 192 2.86 -5.31 -1.74
C LEU A 192 2.15 -5.29 -0.37
N PRO A 193 2.80 -4.91 0.76
CA PRO A 193 2.11 -4.79 2.05
C PRO A 193 0.92 -3.84 2.01
N SER A 194 1.06 -2.68 1.37
CA SER A 194 -0.02 -1.69 1.25
C SER A 194 -1.21 -2.23 0.45
N LEU A 195 -0.96 -2.99 -0.63
CA LEU A 195 -2.03 -3.57 -1.45
C LEU A 195 -2.79 -4.67 -0.68
N VAL A 196 -2.08 -5.52 0.06
CA VAL A 196 -2.72 -6.53 0.93
C VAL A 196 -3.54 -5.85 2.02
N ALA A 197 -3.00 -4.79 2.65
CA ALA A 197 -3.73 -4.04 3.66
C ALA A 197 -5.01 -3.43 3.09
N LEU A 198 -4.95 -2.78 1.93
CA LEU A 198 -6.13 -2.21 1.26
C LEU A 198 -7.17 -3.28 0.88
N LEU A 199 -6.74 -4.45 0.40
CA LEU A 199 -7.64 -5.56 0.08
C LEU A 199 -8.32 -6.13 1.33
N LEU A 200 -7.61 -6.24 2.46
CA LEU A 200 -8.17 -6.74 3.72
C LEU A 200 -9.35 -5.91 4.23
N HIS A 201 -9.38 -4.59 3.97
CA HIS A 201 -10.52 -3.74 4.36
C HIS A 201 -11.83 -4.18 3.69
N TYR A 202 -11.74 -4.89 2.57
CA TYR A 202 -12.87 -5.24 1.70
C TYR A 202 -12.93 -6.73 1.37
N SER A 203 -12.18 -7.56 2.10
CA SER A 203 -12.20 -9.01 1.96
C SER A 203 -13.07 -9.64 3.03
N GLU A 204 -13.72 -10.74 2.67
CA GLU A 204 -14.52 -11.53 3.60
C GLU A 204 -13.61 -12.24 4.63
N ASP A 205 -12.57 -12.92 4.16
CA ASP A 205 -11.61 -13.63 4.99
C ASP A 205 -10.17 -13.48 4.47
N GLU A 206 -9.21 -14.05 5.19
CA GLU A 206 -7.80 -14.04 4.81
C GLU A 206 -7.56 -14.74 3.45
N ALA A 207 -8.35 -15.78 3.15
CA ALA A 207 -8.16 -16.62 1.98
C ALA A 207 -8.61 -15.90 0.69
N GLN A 208 -9.72 -15.17 0.74
CA GLN A 208 -10.19 -14.30 -0.34
C GLN A 208 -9.19 -13.17 -0.59
N CYS A 209 -8.66 -12.55 0.47
CA CYS A 209 -7.63 -11.53 0.32
C CYS A 209 -6.35 -12.10 -0.32
N PHE A 210 -5.90 -13.27 0.13
CA PHE A 210 -4.76 -13.97 -0.43
C PHE A 210 -4.95 -14.32 -1.91
N GLU A 211 -6.12 -14.84 -2.27
CA GLU A 211 -6.45 -15.17 -3.66
C GLU A 211 -6.41 -13.92 -4.54
N ASN A 212 -7.04 -12.84 -4.08
CA ASN A 212 -7.06 -11.56 -4.79
C ASN A 212 -5.62 -11.03 -5.03
N ILE A 213 -4.77 -10.98 -4.00
CA ILE A 213 -3.39 -10.50 -4.18
C ILE A 213 -2.57 -11.46 -5.07
N SER A 214 -2.78 -12.77 -4.96
CA SER A 214 -2.11 -13.79 -5.78
C SER A 214 -2.38 -13.59 -7.26
N ARG A 215 -3.62 -13.26 -7.64
CA ARG A 215 -3.98 -12.93 -9.03
C ARG A 215 -3.29 -11.67 -9.53
N LEU A 216 -3.18 -10.63 -8.69
CA LEU A 216 -2.47 -9.39 -9.05
C LEU A 216 -0.96 -9.64 -9.24
N ILE A 217 -0.35 -10.45 -8.37
CA ILE A 217 1.05 -10.89 -8.49
C ILE A 217 1.25 -11.72 -9.77
N ALA A 218 0.34 -12.65 -10.06
CA ALA A 218 0.43 -13.56 -11.20
C ALA A 218 -0.09 -12.98 -12.52
N SER A 219 -0.48 -11.71 -12.56
CA SER A 219 -1.01 -11.05 -13.75
C SER A 219 -0.03 -11.17 -14.93
N ASN A 220 -0.54 -11.62 -16.08
CA ASN A 220 0.21 -11.73 -17.34
C ASN A 220 -0.42 -10.90 -18.46
N ALA A 221 -1.34 -9.99 -18.11
CA ALA A 221 -1.99 -9.10 -19.06
C ALA A 221 -0.94 -8.29 -19.87
N PRO A 222 -1.02 -8.26 -21.22
CA PRO A 222 -0.04 -7.58 -22.04
C PRO A 222 0.16 -6.12 -21.64
N HIS A 223 1.42 -5.75 -21.43
CA HIS A 223 1.85 -4.38 -21.12
C HIS A 223 1.15 -3.77 -19.89
N THR A 224 0.68 -4.63 -18.99
CA THR A 224 -0.04 -4.23 -17.77
C THR A 224 0.61 -4.95 -16.59
N SER A 225 1.41 -4.23 -15.83
CA SER A 225 1.90 -4.69 -14.53
C SER A 225 1.02 -4.13 -13.42
N TYR A 226 0.86 -4.90 -12.36
CA TYR A 226 0.28 -4.44 -11.10
C TYR A 226 1.37 -4.23 -10.06
N ILE A 227 2.20 -5.26 -9.83
CA ILE A 227 3.13 -5.31 -8.70
C ILE A 227 4.55 -5.54 -9.23
N ASP A 228 5.47 -4.64 -8.87
CA ASP A 228 6.90 -4.85 -9.10
C ASP A 228 7.40 -5.93 -8.12
N GLN A 229 8.05 -6.98 -8.63
CA GLN A 229 8.43 -8.19 -7.88
C GLN A 229 9.94 -8.34 -7.66
N SER A 230 10.74 -7.41 -8.20
CA SER A 230 12.19 -7.40 -8.00
C SER A 230 12.74 -5.99 -7.88
N PHE A 231 13.94 -5.87 -7.30
CA PHE A 231 14.59 -4.57 -7.08
C PHE A 231 14.79 -3.84 -8.41
N LEU A 232 15.26 -4.57 -9.41
CA LEU A 232 15.42 -4.05 -10.76
C LEU A 232 14.09 -3.59 -11.40
N ALA A 233 12.98 -4.29 -11.15
CA ALA A 233 11.68 -3.87 -11.67
C ALA A 233 11.21 -2.56 -11.03
N HIS A 234 11.38 -2.44 -9.70
CA HIS A 234 11.06 -1.22 -8.95
C HIS A 234 11.96 -0.04 -9.36
N GLN A 235 13.27 -0.25 -9.48
CA GLN A 235 14.21 0.77 -9.94
C GLN A 235 13.86 1.27 -11.35
N ALA A 236 13.51 0.35 -12.26
CA ALA A 236 13.10 0.70 -13.62
C ALA A 236 11.79 1.51 -13.63
N SER A 237 10.80 1.16 -12.79
CA SER A 237 9.54 1.91 -12.69
C SER A 237 9.76 3.30 -12.10
N SER A 238 10.64 3.44 -11.12
CA SER A 238 11.07 4.72 -10.54
C SER A 238 11.81 5.62 -11.54
N MET A 239 12.71 5.06 -12.36
CA MET A 239 13.33 5.81 -13.47
C MET A 239 12.29 6.25 -14.49
N THR A 240 11.34 5.37 -14.84
CA THR A 240 10.24 5.70 -15.77
C THR A 240 9.39 6.83 -15.21
N PHE A 241 9.10 6.85 -13.91
CA PHE A 241 8.41 7.97 -13.29
C PHE A 241 9.21 9.28 -13.44
N GLY A 242 10.52 9.25 -13.20
CA GLY A 242 11.39 10.42 -13.39
C GLY A 242 11.38 10.96 -14.82
N ASP A 243 11.44 10.08 -15.83
CA ASP A 243 11.33 10.46 -17.25
C ASP A 243 9.99 11.12 -17.56
N LEU A 244 8.91 10.55 -17.03
CA LEU A 244 7.57 11.10 -17.17
C LEU A 244 7.42 12.44 -16.44
N ALA A 245 8.02 12.60 -15.27
CA ALA A 245 8.00 13.84 -14.50
C ALA A 245 8.70 14.98 -15.24
N ASN A 246 9.90 14.72 -15.77
CA ASN A 246 10.62 15.68 -16.60
C ASN A 246 9.79 16.11 -17.82
N LYS A 247 9.10 15.16 -18.47
CA LYS A 247 8.27 15.44 -19.65
C LYS A 247 6.96 16.18 -19.34
N HIS A 248 6.24 15.76 -18.31
CA HIS A 248 4.85 16.17 -18.08
C HIS A 248 4.68 17.22 -16.98
N CYS A 249 5.68 17.41 -16.12
CA CYS A 249 5.74 18.45 -15.09
C CYS A 249 7.15 19.04 -14.97
N PRO A 250 7.72 19.64 -16.05
CA PRO A 250 9.10 20.13 -16.06
C PRO A 250 9.37 21.20 -15.00
N ALA A 251 8.37 22.01 -14.62
CA ALA A 251 8.52 23.01 -13.56
C ALA A 251 8.71 22.37 -12.17
N ALA A 252 7.97 21.30 -11.86
CA ALA A 252 8.15 20.53 -10.63
C ALA A 252 9.48 19.78 -10.64
N HIS A 253 9.81 19.15 -11.78
CA HIS A 253 11.07 18.45 -11.97
C HIS A 253 12.29 19.34 -11.73
N LYS A 254 12.32 20.53 -12.32
CA LYS A 254 13.40 21.50 -12.12
C LYS A 254 13.55 21.94 -10.67
N LEU A 255 12.43 22.18 -9.99
CA LEU A 255 12.42 22.58 -8.58
C LEU A 255 12.98 21.47 -7.67
N ILE A 256 12.62 20.21 -7.92
CA ILE A 256 13.18 19.07 -7.18
C ILE A 256 14.66 18.88 -7.52
N ALA A 257 15.03 19.01 -8.80
CA ALA A 257 16.42 18.88 -9.25
C ALA A 257 17.34 19.96 -8.67
N SER A 258 16.83 21.16 -8.38
CA SER A 258 17.60 22.21 -7.70
C SER A 258 17.73 21.99 -6.20
N ALA A 259 16.82 21.23 -5.59
CA ALA A 259 16.76 21.01 -4.14
C ALA A 259 17.37 19.67 -3.68
N SER A 260 17.69 18.76 -4.61
CA SER A 260 18.19 17.42 -4.31
C SER A 260 19.45 17.09 -5.09
N GLU A 261 20.48 16.60 -4.41
CA GLU A 261 21.71 16.09 -5.05
C GLU A 261 21.44 14.84 -5.89
N ASN A 262 20.57 13.96 -5.41
CA ASN A 262 20.16 12.74 -6.12
C ASN A 262 18.64 12.68 -6.32
N ILE A 263 18.16 13.26 -7.43
CA ILE A 263 16.73 13.24 -7.77
C ILE A 263 16.13 11.83 -7.88
N PHE A 264 16.94 10.80 -8.14
CA PHE A 264 16.46 9.44 -8.17
C PHE A 264 15.97 8.97 -6.80
N GLU A 265 16.61 9.38 -5.69
CA GLU A 265 16.18 9.04 -4.33
C GLU A 265 14.83 9.65 -3.96
N VAL A 266 14.49 10.79 -4.57
CA VAL A 266 13.15 11.39 -4.45
C VAL A 266 12.16 10.56 -5.27
N TYR A 267 12.48 10.29 -6.54
CA TYR A 267 11.56 9.57 -7.44
C TYR A 267 11.40 8.09 -7.16
N SER A 268 12.30 7.45 -6.41
CA SER A 268 12.10 6.09 -5.93
C SER A 268 10.92 5.95 -4.95
N GLU A 269 10.50 7.04 -4.32
CA GLU A 269 9.35 7.10 -3.40
C GLU A 269 8.00 7.26 -4.10
N TRP A 270 7.95 7.28 -5.43
CA TRP A 270 6.71 7.62 -6.16
C TRP A 270 5.52 6.69 -5.82
N LEU A 271 5.79 5.42 -5.49
CA LEU A 271 4.76 4.47 -5.03
C LEU A 271 4.39 4.68 -3.55
N SER A 272 5.35 5.08 -2.70
CA SER A 272 5.08 5.35 -1.29
C SER A 272 4.23 6.61 -1.13
N TRP A 273 4.37 7.59 -2.01
CA TRP A 273 3.44 8.72 -2.06
C TRP A 273 2.00 8.24 -2.21
N LEU A 274 1.74 7.24 -3.05
CA LEU A 274 0.39 6.79 -3.36
C LEU A 274 -0.21 5.83 -2.33
N PHE A 275 0.61 5.01 -1.69
CA PHE A 275 0.16 3.87 -0.88
C PHE A 275 0.73 3.83 0.55
N HIS A 276 1.53 4.81 0.95
CA HIS A 276 2.04 4.92 2.32
C HIS A 276 1.72 6.27 2.94
N HIS A 277 1.83 7.34 2.14
CA HIS A 277 1.72 8.70 2.65
C HIS A 277 0.36 9.36 2.40
N LEU A 278 -0.38 8.96 1.36
CA LEU A 278 -1.73 9.47 1.17
C LEU A 278 -2.67 9.07 2.32
N PRO A 279 -3.56 9.96 2.78
CA PRO A 279 -4.65 9.59 3.68
C PRO A 279 -5.49 8.45 3.10
N PHE A 280 -6.07 7.61 3.96
CA PHE A 280 -6.83 6.43 3.51
C PHE A 280 -7.93 6.75 2.49
N SER A 281 -8.68 7.84 2.69
CA SER A 281 -9.72 8.31 1.77
C SER A 281 -9.19 8.63 0.36
N TYR A 282 -7.92 9.00 0.22
CA TYR A 282 -7.25 9.20 -1.06
C TYR A 282 -6.70 7.88 -1.59
N ALA A 283 -5.96 7.13 -0.76
CA ALA A 283 -5.34 5.86 -1.15
C ALA A 283 -6.38 4.87 -1.70
N ILE A 284 -7.57 4.78 -1.08
CA ILE A 284 -8.62 3.86 -1.56
C ILE A 284 -9.22 4.30 -2.89
N ARG A 285 -9.30 5.61 -3.16
CA ARG A 285 -9.74 6.16 -4.46
C ARG A 285 -8.69 5.98 -5.56
N VAL A 286 -7.41 5.97 -5.20
CA VAL A 286 -6.33 5.54 -6.10
C VAL A 286 -6.46 4.05 -6.41
N PHE A 287 -6.73 3.23 -5.39
CA PHE A 287 -6.85 1.78 -5.53
C PHE A 287 -8.06 1.38 -6.40
N ASP A 288 -9.19 2.03 -6.19
CA ASP A 288 -10.41 1.99 -7.01
C ASP A 288 -10.11 2.04 -8.53
N VAL A 289 -9.34 3.04 -8.99
CA VAL A 289 -8.99 3.17 -10.42
C VAL A 289 -7.82 2.26 -10.84
N TYR A 290 -6.93 1.93 -9.91
CA TYR A 290 -5.77 1.05 -10.15
C TYR A 290 -6.19 -0.37 -10.53
N LEU A 291 -7.20 -0.95 -9.88
CA LEU A 291 -7.68 -2.30 -10.20
C LEU A 291 -8.19 -2.46 -11.64
N LEU A 292 -8.64 -1.38 -12.29
CA LEU A 292 -9.10 -1.39 -13.68
C LEU A 292 -8.02 -1.03 -14.70
N GLU A 293 -7.07 -0.18 -14.29
CA GLU A 293 -6.16 0.48 -15.21
C GLU A 293 -4.70 0.05 -15.08
N GLY A 294 -4.34 -0.65 -14.00
CA GLY A 294 -2.99 -1.10 -13.66
C GLY A 294 -2.03 0.05 -13.35
N GLN A 295 -0.74 -0.24 -13.31
CA GLN A 295 0.32 0.71 -12.91
C GLN A 295 0.32 2.02 -13.71
N LYS A 296 -0.19 2.04 -14.94
CA LYS A 296 -0.30 3.26 -15.76
C LYS A 296 -1.05 4.40 -15.04
N VAL A 297 -2.11 4.10 -14.29
CA VAL A 297 -2.88 5.14 -13.60
C VAL A 297 -2.11 5.73 -12.42
N LEU A 298 -1.27 4.93 -11.77
CA LEU A 298 -0.42 5.37 -10.68
C LEU A 298 0.54 6.47 -11.14
N TYR A 299 1.17 6.30 -12.31
CA TYR A 299 2.00 7.37 -12.90
C TYR A 299 1.21 8.66 -13.13
N ARG A 300 -0.06 8.58 -13.60
CA ARG A 300 -0.88 9.78 -13.80
C ARG A 300 -1.13 10.51 -12.49
N ILE A 301 -1.46 9.77 -11.43
CA ILE A 301 -1.80 10.33 -10.13
C ILE A 301 -0.55 10.92 -9.47
N ALA A 302 0.59 10.21 -9.51
CA ALA A 302 1.86 10.74 -9.02
C ALA A 302 2.31 12.02 -9.76
N LEU A 303 2.09 12.10 -11.08
CA LEU A 303 2.33 13.35 -11.83
C LEU A 303 1.38 14.48 -11.44
N ALA A 304 0.12 14.16 -11.11
CA ALA A 304 -0.84 15.15 -10.62
C ALA A 304 -0.45 15.65 -9.22
N LEU A 305 0.05 14.78 -8.34
CA LEU A 305 0.63 15.16 -7.06
C LEU A 305 1.82 16.10 -7.23
N LEU A 306 2.78 15.79 -8.12
CA LEU A 306 3.92 16.67 -8.39
C LEU A 306 3.49 18.05 -8.94
N LYS A 307 2.46 18.08 -9.78
CA LYS A 307 1.89 19.35 -10.26
C LYS A 307 1.24 20.14 -9.13
N GLN A 308 0.54 19.47 -8.21
CA GLN A 308 -0.06 20.15 -7.06
C GLN A 308 1.01 20.63 -6.07
N TYR A 309 2.02 19.82 -5.78
CA TYR A 309 3.17 20.18 -4.96
C TYR A 309 3.88 21.42 -5.49
N ARG A 310 4.10 21.49 -6.80
CA ARG A 310 4.70 22.68 -7.41
C ARG A 310 3.86 23.95 -7.19
N LEU A 311 2.53 23.83 -7.07
CA LEU A 311 1.65 24.97 -6.80
C LEU A 311 1.63 25.36 -5.32
N SER A 312 1.91 24.43 -4.40
CA SER A 312 1.94 24.70 -2.96
C SER A 312 3.28 25.25 -2.47
N VAL A 313 4.37 25.07 -3.23
CA VAL A 313 5.71 25.45 -2.81
C VAL A 313 6.33 26.52 -3.71
N THR A 314 6.98 27.50 -3.09
CA THR A 314 7.81 28.51 -3.77
C THR A 314 9.29 28.10 -3.74
N SER A 315 10.07 28.55 -4.73
CA SER A 315 11.48 28.15 -4.84
C SER A 315 12.35 28.55 -3.65
N SER A 316 11.99 29.62 -2.92
CA SER A 316 12.72 30.08 -1.73
C SER A 316 12.47 29.20 -0.51
N GLU A 317 11.36 28.47 -0.45
CA GLU A 317 11.02 27.62 0.71
C GLU A 317 11.80 26.30 0.70
N LEU A 318 12.40 25.93 -0.44
CA LEU A 318 13.14 24.68 -0.59
C LEU A 318 14.66 24.81 -0.42
N GLU A 319 15.18 26.02 -0.24
CA GLU A 319 16.61 26.22 -0.04
C GLU A 319 17.03 25.68 1.34
N GLY A 320 17.82 24.59 1.33
CA GLY A 320 18.33 23.97 2.56
C GLY A 320 17.40 22.97 3.24
N THR A 321 16.22 22.68 2.67
CA THR A 321 15.27 21.68 3.18
C THR A 321 15.46 20.32 2.51
N ASP A 322 15.20 19.25 3.24
CA ASP A 322 15.07 17.91 2.67
C ASP A 322 13.77 17.82 1.84
N VAL A 323 13.91 17.95 0.52
CA VAL A 323 12.78 17.90 -0.43
C VAL A 323 12.02 16.58 -0.38
N LYS A 324 12.65 15.47 0.03
CA LYS A 324 11.97 14.19 0.19
C LYS A 324 11.02 14.24 1.38
N ALA A 325 11.48 14.76 2.52
CA ALA A 325 10.66 14.93 3.71
C ALA A 325 9.53 15.95 3.49
N ASP A 326 9.80 17.05 2.79
CA ASP A 326 8.78 18.07 2.47
C ASP A 326 7.69 17.52 1.56
N LEU A 327 8.07 16.83 0.48
CA LEU A 327 7.12 16.20 -0.43
C LEU A 327 6.29 15.12 0.29
N GLN A 328 6.90 14.35 1.19
CA GLN A 328 6.20 13.39 2.03
C GLN A 328 5.15 14.09 2.91
N ALA A 329 5.51 15.17 3.61
CA ALA A 329 4.60 15.94 4.44
C ALA A 329 3.47 16.56 3.62
N PHE A 330 3.75 17.08 2.43
CA PHE A 330 2.75 17.58 1.50
C PHE A 330 1.75 16.49 1.10
N VAL A 331 2.22 15.27 0.80
CA VAL A 331 1.34 14.15 0.42
C VAL A 331 0.48 13.70 1.60
N GLN A 332 1.01 13.69 2.82
CA GLN A 332 0.26 13.38 4.04
C GLN A 332 -0.86 14.39 4.31
N ASN A 333 -0.63 15.67 3.98
CA ASN A 333 -1.58 16.77 4.18
C ASN A 333 -2.28 17.19 2.87
N ILE A 334 -2.39 16.28 1.88
CA ILE A 334 -2.94 16.60 0.56
C ILE A 334 -4.36 17.18 0.60
N ALA A 335 -5.13 16.83 1.64
CA ALA A 335 -6.50 17.29 1.84
C ALA A 335 -6.61 18.81 2.01
N ASP A 336 -5.57 19.46 2.54
CA ASP A 336 -5.50 20.92 2.69
C ASP A 336 -5.26 21.62 1.35
N HIS A 337 -4.85 20.87 0.33
CA HIS A 337 -4.43 21.41 -0.96
C HIS A 337 -5.39 21.09 -2.11
N ILE A 338 -5.98 19.89 -2.12
CA ILE A 338 -6.86 19.44 -3.20
C ILE A 338 -7.75 18.28 -2.76
N SER A 339 -9.04 18.30 -3.12
CA SER A 339 -9.93 17.16 -2.89
C SER A 339 -9.53 15.95 -3.75
N VAL A 340 -9.89 14.74 -3.32
CA VAL A 340 -9.56 13.50 -4.05
C VAL A 340 -10.15 13.48 -5.46
N ASP A 341 -11.37 14.00 -5.66
CA ASP A 341 -12.00 14.06 -6.98
C ASP A 341 -11.28 15.05 -7.90
N LYS A 342 -10.85 16.20 -7.37
CA LYS A 342 -10.06 17.17 -8.15
C LYS A 342 -8.67 16.64 -8.47
N LEU A 343 -8.06 15.86 -7.56
CA LEU A 343 -6.79 15.18 -7.84
C LEU A 343 -6.93 14.19 -8.99
N LEU A 344 -7.97 13.33 -8.96
CA LEU A 344 -8.25 12.37 -10.03
C LEU A 344 -8.61 13.07 -11.34
N GLU A 345 -9.43 14.12 -11.32
CA GLU A 345 -9.76 14.94 -12.50
C GLU A 345 -8.48 15.46 -13.17
N ARG A 346 -7.56 16.03 -12.39
CA ARG A 346 -6.26 16.50 -12.90
C ARG A 346 -5.40 15.36 -13.44
N ALA A 347 -5.34 14.22 -12.75
CA ALA A 347 -4.61 13.05 -13.19
C ALA A 347 -5.10 12.51 -14.54
N PHE A 348 -6.42 12.41 -14.74
CA PHE A 348 -7.01 11.95 -15.99
C PHE A 348 -6.97 12.99 -17.12
N GLY A 349 -6.81 14.27 -16.78
CA GLY A 349 -6.50 15.33 -17.74
C GLY A 349 -5.10 15.21 -18.38
N ILE A 350 -4.18 14.42 -17.78
CA ILE A 350 -2.84 14.21 -18.34
C ILE A 350 -2.91 13.26 -19.53
N ARG A 351 -2.58 13.78 -20.72
CA ARG A 351 -2.35 13.00 -21.94
C ARG A 351 -1.04 12.20 -21.85
N LEU A 352 -1.08 11.15 -21.04
CA LEU A 352 0.04 10.23 -20.81
C LEU A 352 0.21 9.24 -21.98
N PHE A 353 1.44 8.76 -22.16
CA PHE A 353 1.79 7.66 -23.07
C PHE A 353 0.88 6.43 -22.94
N SER A 354 0.72 5.69 -24.03
CA SER A 354 0.02 4.41 -24.08
C SER A 354 0.67 3.36 -23.17
N ARG A 355 -0.05 2.27 -22.85
CA ARG A 355 0.50 1.16 -22.05
C ARG A 355 1.77 0.57 -22.69
N LYS A 356 1.75 0.41 -24.02
CA LYS A 356 2.89 -0.10 -24.79
C LYS A 356 4.10 0.85 -24.71
N GLU A 357 3.89 2.16 -24.85
CA GLU A 357 4.98 3.13 -24.74
C GLU A 357 5.59 3.19 -23.34
N ILE A 358 4.76 3.16 -22.28
CA ILE A 358 5.24 3.09 -20.90
C ILE A 358 6.03 1.80 -20.67
N TRP A 359 5.50 0.67 -21.15
CA TRP A 359 6.18 -0.63 -21.05
C TRP A 359 7.54 -0.61 -21.77
N LEU A 360 7.60 -0.06 -22.99
CA LEU A 360 8.85 0.11 -23.75
C LEU A 360 9.86 0.99 -23.00
N LEU A 361 9.39 2.09 -22.40
CA LEU A 361 10.24 2.98 -21.61
C LEU A 361 10.79 2.26 -20.37
N GLN A 362 9.96 1.52 -19.65
CA GLN A 362 10.39 0.74 -18.49
C GLN A 362 11.37 -0.39 -18.88
N MET A 363 11.18 -1.03 -20.03
CA MET A 363 12.15 -2.01 -20.55
C MET A 363 13.50 -1.36 -20.91
N ALA A 364 13.48 -0.16 -21.50
CA ALA A 364 14.70 0.59 -21.77
C ALA A 364 15.45 0.96 -20.48
N ASN A 365 14.73 1.44 -19.46
CA ASN A 365 15.31 1.77 -18.15
C ASN A 365 15.86 0.53 -17.44
N ARG A 366 15.13 -0.59 -17.48
CA ARG A 366 15.61 -1.88 -16.97
C ARG A 366 16.91 -2.32 -17.64
N LYS A 367 17.00 -2.20 -18.97
CA LYS A 367 18.21 -2.52 -19.71
C LYS A 367 19.38 -1.63 -19.30
N ALA A 368 19.15 -0.32 -19.18
CA ALA A 368 20.18 0.63 -18.77
C ALA A 368 20.70 0.35 -17.35
N LEU A 369 19.84 -0.06 -16.42
CA LEU A 369 20.25 -0.47 -15.07
C LEU A 369 21.12 -1.74 -15.09
N MET A 370 20.74 -2.74 -15.88
CA MET A 370 21.55 -3.96 -16.07
C MET A 370 22.94 -3.64 -16.66
N GLU A 371 23.00 -2.78 -17.68
CA GLU A 371 24.26 -2.33 -18.30
C GLU A 371 25.17 -1.58 -17.30
N ARG A 372 24.59 -0.97 -16.26
CA ARG A 372 25.31 -0.31 -15.16
C ARG A 372 25.64 -1.25 -13.98
N GLY A 373 25.30 -2.53 -14.07
CA GLY A 373 25.52 -3.51 -12.98
C GLY A 373 24.56 -3.40 -11.80
N ILE A 374 23.46 -2.64 -11.94
CA ILE A 374 22.44 -2.49 -10.89
C ILE A 374 21.38 -3.58 -11.12
N THR A 375 21.50 -4.70 -10.41
CA THR A 375 20.59 -5.86 -10.57
C THR A 375 19.92 -6.32 -9.28
N MET A 376 20.52 -6.05 -8.12
CA MET A 376 20.05 -6.47 -6.80
C MET A 376 20.17 -5.32 -5.80
N VAL A 377 19.46 -5.42 -4.67
CA VAL A 377 19.69 -4.54 -3.51
C VAL A 377 21.15 -4.73 -3.09
N GLN A 378 21.97 -3.68 -3.18
CA GLN A 378 23.30 -3.71 -2.61
C GLN A 378 23.13 -3.63 -1.08
N GLY A 379 23.41 -4.72 -0.38
CA GLY A 379 23.44 -4.72 1.08
C GLY A 379 24.37 -3.60 1.55
N ARG A 380 23.85 -2.74 2.44
CA ARG A 380 24.64 -1.70 3.10
C ARG A 380 25.61 -2.32 4.09
#